data_AF-A0A9D5PSI6-F1
#
_entry.id   AF-A0A9D5PSI6-F1
#
_cell.length_a   1.000
_cell.length_b   1.000
_cell.length_c   1.000
_cell.angle_alpha   90.00
_cell.angle_beta   90.00
_cell.angle_gamma   90.00
#
_symmetry.space_group_name_H-M   'P 1'
#
loop_
_entity.id
_entity.type
_entity.pdbx_description
1 polymer ?
#
loop_
_entity_poly.entity_id
_entity_poly.type
_entity_poly.pdbx_seq_one_letter_code
_entity_poly.pdbx_strand_id
1 'polypeptide(L)'
;MGGYIRLTAKVSVEYDAECARCLKSVHRTFAVEFERTVVNQGELVNQEDDDGDDYIEIVDGKLALEETAAEQLMMEFPTKELCREDCKGLCPKCGRDLNTGECGCVKKEIDPRLAILQKLLEK
;
A
#
# COMPACT_ATOMS: atom_id res chain seq x y z
N MET A 1 31.68 -24.36 9.72
CA MET A 1 31.41 -23.60 8.49
C MET A 1 29.97 -23.15 8.60
N GLY A 2 29.73 -21.92 9.05
CA GLY A 2 28.37 -21.37 9.10
C GLY A 2 27.99 -20.98 7.69
N GLY A 3 27.08 -21.73 7.07
CA GLY A 3 26.45 -21.36 5.82
C GLY A 3 25.16 -20.62 6.12
N TYR A 4 24.89 -19.52 5.42
CA TYR A 4 23.57 -18.90 5.46
C TYR A 4 22.75 -19.36 4.26
N ILE A 5 21.44 -19.48 4.45
CA ILE A 5 20.49 -19.78 3.37
C ILE A 5 19.86 -18.45 2.96
N ARG A 6 19.62 -18.25 1.65
CA ARG A 6 18.85 -17.10 1.16
C ARG A 6 17.50 -17.58 0.67
N LEU A 7 16.43 -17.08 1.27
CA LEU A 7 15.06 -17.30 0.87
C LEU A 7 14.64 -16.19 -0.09
N THR A 8 14.09 -16.58 -1.24
CA THR A 8 13.32 -15.70 -2.12
C THR A 8 11.88 -16.21 -2.10
N ALA A 9 10.94 -15.34 -1.75
CA ALA A 9 9.54 -15.67 -1.64
C ALA A 9 8.68 -14.70 -2.44
N LYS A 10 7.58 -15.22 -3.00
CA LYS A 10 6.50 -14.43 -3.59
C LYS A 10 5.23 -14.75 -2.84
N VAL A 11 4.59 -13.73 -2.29
CA VAL A 11 3.33 -13.84 -1.55
C VAL A 11 2.27 -13.05 -2.27
N SER A 12 1.10 -13.65 -2.46
CA SER A 12 -0.04 -13.00 -3.11
C SER A 12 -1.30 -13.14 -2.28
N VAL A 13 -2.14 -12.10 -2.29
CA VAL A 13 -3.41 -12.05 -1.58
C VAL A 13 -4.50 -11.47 -2.49
N GLU A 14 -5.70 -12.02 -2.39
CA GLU A 14 -6.91 -11.42 -2.96
C GLU A 14 -7.61 -10.60 -1.89
N TYR A 15 -8.08 -9.40 -2.25
CA TYR A 15 -8.71 -8.50 -1.29
C TYR A 15 -9.83 -7.67 -1.93
N ASP A 16 -10.76 -7.27 -1.06
CA ASP A 16 -11.82 -6.32 -1.36
C ASP A 16 -11.49 -4.96 -0.73
N ALA A 17 -11.68 -3.91 -1.51
CA ALA A 17 -11.50 -2.54 -1.07
C ALA A 17 -12.58 -1.64 -1.67
N GLU A 18 -12.56 -0.37 -1.28
CA GLU A 18 -13.42 0.66 -1.87
C GLU A 18 -12.57 1.63 -2.68
N CYS A 19 -13.11 2.05 -3.83
CA CYS A 19 -12.51 3.09 -4.63
C CYS A 19 -12.43 4.39 -3.82
N ALA A 20 -11.23 4.89 -3.58
CA ALA A 20 -10.95 6.10 -2.81
C ALA A 20 -11.63 7.37 -3.37
N ARG A 21 -12.17 7.32 -4.59
CA ARG A 21 -12.85 8.43 -5.26
C ARG A 21 -14.37 8.30 -5.33
N CYS A 22 -14.90 7.10 -5.60
CA CYS A 22 -16.33 6.89 -5.83
C CYS A 22 -16.98 5.85 -4.92
N LEU A 23 -16.24 5.24 -4.00
CA LEU A 23 -16.69 4.24 -3.03
C LEU A 23 -17.27 2.96 -3.63
N LYS A 24 -17.13 2.74 -4.94
CA LYS A 24 -17.47 1.46 -5.57
C LYS A 24 -16.48 0.39 -5.12
N SER A 25 -16.98 -0.82 -4.87
CA SER A 25 -16.17 -1.99 -4.55
C SER A 25 -15.13 -2.26 -5.62
N VAL A 26 -13.94 -2.63 -5.19
CA VAL A 26 -12.79 -3.01 -6.01
C VAL A 26 -12.30 -4.36 -5.51
N HIS A 27 -12.20 -5.33 -6.41
CA HIS A 27 -11.63 -6.64 -6.12
C HIS A 27 -10.31 -6.78 -6.88
N ARG A 28 -9.23 -7.10 -6.17
CA ARG A 28 -7.86 -7.13 -6.72
C ARG A 28 -7.04 -8.26 -6.12
N THR A 29 -5.97 -8.60 -6.84
CA THR A 29 -4.86 -9.40 -6.33
C THR A 29 -3.67 -8.49 -6.12
N PHE A 30 -3.07 -8.55 -4.94
CA PHE A 30 -1.81 -7.89 -4.63
C PHE A 30 -0.73 -8.95 -4.40
N ALA A 31 0.48 -8.69 -4.86
CA ALA A 31 1.61 -9.60 -4.65
C ALA A 31 2.89 -8.84 -4.35
N VAL A 32 3.66 -9.37 -3.42
CA VAL A 32 4.98 -8.87 -3.01
C VAL A 32 6.01 -9.96 -3.22
N GLU A 33 7.22 -9.55 -3.58
CA GLU A 33 8.38 -10.42 -3.68
C GLU A 33 9.42 -9.90 -2.70
N PHE A 34 9.93 -10.77 -1.83
CA PHE A 34 10.92 -10.39 -0.84
C PHE A 34 12.00 -11.44 -0.68
N GLU A 35 13.13 -11.00 -0.14
CA GLU A 35 14.25 -11.85 0.22
C GLU A 35 14.56 -11.74 1.70
N ARG A 36 14.93 -12.88 2.30
CA ARG A 36 15.40 -12.95 3.69
C ARG A 36 16.53 -13.94 3.84
N THR A 37 17.44 -13.64 4.78
CA THR A 37 18.43 -14.60 5.23
C THR A 37 17.75 -15.61 6.14
N VAL A 38 18.12 -16.88 6.04
CA VAL A 38 17.59 -17.96 6.85
C VAL A 38 18.75 -18.70 7.50
N VAL A 39 18.61 -18.98 8.79
CA VAL A 39 19.66 -19.59 9.63
C VAL A 39 19.08 -20.67 10.51
N ASN A 40 19.89 -21.67 10.88
CA ASN A 40 19.45 -22.64 11.89
C ASN A 40 19.46 -22.00 13.28
N GLN A 41 18.53 -22.42 14.12
CA GLN A 41 18.49 -22.03 15.51
C GLN A 41 19.84 -22.25 16.20
N GLY A 42 20.37 -21.20 16.82
CA GLY A 42 21.65 -21.24 17.55
C GLY A 42 22.92 -21.19 16.69
N GLU A 43 22.82 -21.06 15.37
CA GLU A 43 23.99 -20.85 14.49
C GLU A 43 24.41 -19.38 14.38
N LEU A 44 23.63 -18.46 14.95
CA LEU A 44 24.01 -17.06 15.07
C LEU A 44 24.90 -16.86 16.29
N VAL A 45 26.20 -16.80 16.02
CA VAL A 45 27.22 -16.51 17.03
C VAL A 45 27.65 -15.05 16.84
N ASN A 46 27.13 -14.19 17.72
CA ASN A 46 27.38 -12.75 17.84
C ASN A 46 26.68 -11.88 16.79
N GLN A 47 25.78 -11.01 17.25
CA GLN A 47 25.72 -9.62 16.85
C GLN A 47 24.96 -8.86 17.94
N GLU A 48 25.68 -8.07 18.72
CA GLU A 48 25.12 -7.18 19.75
C GLU A 48 24.37 -5.97 19.14
N ASP A 49 24.16 -5.95 17.82
CA ASP A 49 23.60 -4.83 17.03
C ASP A 49 22.71 -5.30 15.85
N ASP A 50 22.13 -6.51 15.89
CA ASP A 50 21.29 -7.01 14.79
C ASP A 50 19.82 -7.07 15.24
N ASP A 51 19.02 -6.10 14.79
CA ASP A 51 17.57 -6.11 14.95
C ASP A 51 17.06 -7.43 14.35
N GLY A 52 16.27 -8.20 15.10
CA GLY A 52 15.79 -9.56 14.72
C GLY A 52 14.95 -9.64 13.44
N ASP A 53 14.86 -8.55 12.68
CA ASP A 53 14.14 -8.40 11.42
C ASP A 53 14.96 -8.85 10.19
N ASP A 54 16.27 -9.04 10.34
CA ASP A 54 17.21 -9.30 9.23
C ASP A 54 17.29 -10.79 8.81
N TYR A 55 16.79 -11.71 9.62
CA TYR A 55 16.80 -13.15 9.32
C TYR A 55 15.58 -13.91 9.88
N ILE A 56 15.34 -15.10 9.32
CA ILE A 56 14.31 -16.03 9.81
C ILE A 56 15.00 -17.29 10.35
N GLU A 57 14.63 -17.70 11.56
CA GLU A 57 15.18 -18.92 12.17
C GLU A 57 14.46 -20.18 11.68
N ILE A 58 15.24 -21.22 11.44
CA ILE A 58 14.76 -22.60 11.30
C ILE A 58 14.77 -23.23 12.69
N VAL A 59 13.58 -23.53 13.21
CA VAL A 59 13.38 -24.23 14.50
C VAL A 59 12.87 -25.63 14.22
N ASP A 60 13.57 -26.65 14.72
CA ASP A 60 13.25 -28.07 14.49
C ASP A 60 13.07 -28.44 13.00
N GLY A 61 13.87 -27.82 12.12
CA GLY A 61 13.80 -28.04 10.67
C GLY A 61 12.59 -27.39 9.99
N LYS A 62 11.87 -26.50 10.67
CA LYS A 62 10.71 -25.79 10.15
C LYS A 62 10.98 -24.29 10.05
N LEU A 63 10.47 -23.68 8.99
CA LEU A 63 10.54 -22.25 8.74
C LEU A 63 9.13 -21.66 8.86
N ALA A 64 8.92 -20.76 9.81
CA ALA A 64 7.65 -20.05 9.96
C ALA A 64 7.68 -18.78 9.11
N LEU A 65 6.78 -18.66 8.13
CA LEU A 65 6.73 -17.54 7.19
C LEU A 65 5.48 -16.66 7.37
N GLU A 66 4.55 -17.03 8.25
CA GLU A 66 3.26 -16.37 8.36
C GLU A 66 3.40 -14.90 8.77
N GLU A 67 4.15 -14.62 9.83
CA GLU A 67 4.43 -13.27 10.31
C GLU A 67 5.22 -12.45 9.29
N THR A 68 6.34 -12.98 8.78
CA THR A 68 7.14 -12.31 7.76
C THR A 68 6.33 -12.00 6.50
N ALA A 69 5.50 -12.94 6.03
CA ALA A 69 4.65 -12.72 4.87
C ALA A 69 3.60 -11.64 5.13
N ALA A 70 2.99 -11.64 6.31
CA ALA A 70 2.00 -10.63 6.70
C ALA A 70 2.63 -9.24 6.80
N GLU A 71 3.81 -9.12 7.41
CA GLU A 71 4.56 -7.85 7.50
C GLU A 71 4.92 -7.30 6.13
N GLN A 72 5.48 -8.14 5.24
CA GLN A 72 5.83 -7.72 3.88
C GLN A 72 4.60 -7.29 3.08
N LEU A 73 3.49 -8.02 3.21
CA LEU A 73 2.22 -7.64 2.59
C LEU A 73 1.72 -6.29 3.13
N MET A 74 1.73 -6.07 4.45
CA MET A 74 1.26 -4.83 5.07
C MET A 74 2.12 -3.63 4.70
N MET A 75 3.44 -3.82 4.61
CA MET A 75 4.39 -2.76 4.32
C MET A 75 4.24 -2.22 2.89
N GLU A 76 4.01 -3.11 1.92
CA GLU A 76 3.84 -2.71 0.52
C GLU A 76 2.38 -2.53 0.10
N PHE A 77 1.42 -2.80 0.99
CA PHE A 77 0.00 -2.77 0.65
C PHE A 77 -0.42 -1.40 0.08
N PRO A 78 -1.21 -1.37 -1.01
CA PRO A 78 -1.64 -0.10 -1.59
C PRO A 78 -2.50 0.71 -0.62
N THR A 79 -2.10 1.97 -0.41
CA THR A 79 -2.83 2.89 0.49
C THR A 79 -4.12 3.45 -0.13
N LYS A 80 -4.28 3.35 -1.45
CA LYS A 80 -5.44 3.88 -2.19
C LYS A 80 -5.76 2.99 -3.38
N GLU A 81 -7.00 2.51 -3.42
CA GLU A 81 -7.53 1.79 -4.55
C GLU A 81 -8.43 2.67 -5.43
N LEU A 82 -8.35 2.44 -6.73
CA LEU A 82 -9.26 3.05 -7.70
C LEU A 82 -9.95 1.94 -8.50
N CYS A 83 -11.27 2.05 -8.66
CA CYS A 83 -12.02 1.13 -9.52
C CYS A 83 -11.55 1.17 -10.99
N ARG A 84 -10.94 2.29 -11.40
CA ARG A 84 -10.24 2.50 -12.67
C ARG A 84 -9.36 3.76 -12.58
N GLU A 85 -8.32 3.85 -13.40
CA GLU A 85 -7.33 4.94 -13.38
C GLU A 85 -7.96 6.34 -13.56
N ASP A 86 -8.96 6.44 -14.43
CA ASP A 86 -9.64 7.68 -14.80
C ASP A 86 -10.89 7.99 -13.95
N CYS A 87 -11.08 7.31 -12.82
CA CYS A 87 -12.25 7.49 -11.97
C CYS A 87 -12.42 8.97 -11.56
N LYS A 88 -13.54 9.59 -11.95
CA LYS A 88 -13.82 11.01 -11.69
C LYS A 88 -14.28 11.27 -10.25
N GLY A 89 -14.65 10.22 -9.53
CA GLY A 89 -15.08 10.29 -8.14
C GLY A 89 -16.46 10.90 -7.92
N LEU A 90 -16.75 11.21 -6.66
CA LEU A 90 -17.96 11.92 -6.27
C LEU A 90 -17.75 13.44 -6.33
N CYS A 91 -18.82 14.17 -6.61
CA CYS A 91 -18.83 15.62 -6.43
C CYS A 91 -18.60 15.97 -4.96
N PRO A 92 -17.61 16.81 -4.60
CA PRO A 92 -17.35 17.17 -3.21
C PRO A 92 -18.45 18.04 -2.59
N LYS A 93 -19.35 18.60 -3.41
CA LYS A 93 -20.46 19.44 -2.94
C LYS A 93 -21.77 18.66 -2.75
N CYS A 94 -22.09 17.72 -3.65
CA CYS A 94 -23.39 17.05 -3.65
C CYS A 94 -23.34 15.52 -3.64
N GLY A 95 -22.15 14.91 -3.69
CA GLY A 95 -21.98 13.46 -3.67
C GLY A 95 -22.34 12.74 -4.97
N ARG A 96 -22.77 13.43 -6.03
CA ARG A 96 -23.09 12.79 -7.33
C ARG A 96 -21.85 12.09 -7.92
N ASP A 97 -22.04 10.86 -8.40
CA ASP A 97 -20.99 10.12 -9.12
C ASP A 97 -20.69 10.78 -10.48
N LEU A 98 -19.53 11.46 -10.56
CA LEU A 98 -19.07 12.17 -11.75
C LEU A 98 -18.71 11.21 -12.90
N ASN A 99 -18.61 9.91 -12.63
CA ASN A 99 -18.45 8.88 -13.65
C ASN A 99 -19.72 8.66 -14.47
N THR A 100 -20.88 9.09 -13.98
CA THR A 100 -22.19 8.95 -14.65
C THR A 100 -22.66 10.23 -15.38
N GLY A 101 -21.94 11.33 -15.20
CA GLY A 101 -22.27 12.63 -15.78
C GLY A 101 -21.84 13.79 -14.89
N GLU A 102 -21.93 15.01 -15.41
CA GLU A 102 -21.58 16.19 -14.63
C GLU A 102 -22.61 16.49 -13.52
N CYS A 103 -22.14 17.10 -12.44
CA CYS A 103 -23.01 17.73 -11.46
C CYS A 103 -23.33 19.18 -11.87
N GLY A 104 -24.49 19.69 -11.44
CA GLY A 104 -24.88 21.08 -11.66
C GLY A 104 -24.28 22.07 -10.63
N CYS A 105 -23.32 21.64 -9.81
CA CYS A 105 -22.74 22.50 -8.78
C CYS A 105 -21.85 23.58 -9.40
N VAL A 106 -21.85 24.76 -8.78
CA VAL A 106 -20.97 25.87 -9.18
C VAL A 106 -19.51 25.44 -9.01
N LYS A 107 -18.79 25.32 -10.14
CA LYS A 107 -17.40 24.82 -10.22
C LYS A 107 -16.34 25.81 -9.70
N LYS A 108 -16.61 27.12 -9.78
CA LYS A 108 -15.71 28.19 -9.32
C LYS A 108 -16.35 28.93 -8.17
N GLU A 109 -15.95 28.55 -6.96
CA GLU A 109 -16.20 29.35 -5.76
C GLU A 109 -14.82 29.80 -5.29
N ILE A 110 -14.54 31.09 -5.45
CA ILE A 110 -13.28 31.66 -5.01
C ILE A 110 -13.36 31.79 -3.50
N ASP A 111 -12.50 31.06 -2.78
CA ASP A 111 -12.35 31.28 -1.35
C ASP A 111 -12.02 32.77 -1.13
N PRO A 112 -12.85 33.52 -0.36
CA PRO A 112 -12.65 34.95 -0.15
C PRO A 112 -11.24 35.30 0.35
N ARG A 113 -10.59 34.40 1.11
CA ARG A 113 -9.23 34.58 1.62
C ARG A 113 -8.17 34.53 0.51
N LEU A 114 -8.45 33.80 -0.56
CA LEU A 114 -7.56 33.60 -1.70
C LEU A 114 -7.92 34.53 -2.88
N ALA A 115 -8.96 35.36 -2.76
CA ALA A 115 -9.44 36.21 -3.83
C ALA A 115 -8.36 37.17 -4.37
N ILE A 116 -7.42 37.59 -3.53
CA ILE A 116 -6.30 38.48 -3.90
C ILE A 116 -5.38 37.86 -4.97
N LEU A 117 -5.29 36.53 -5.05
CA LEU A 117 -4.43 35.82 -6.00
C LEU A 117 -4.92 35.90 -7.44
N GLN A 118 -6.20 36.27 -7.68
CA GLN A 118 -6.70 36.48 -9.04
C GLN A 118 -5.96 37.58 -9.79
N LYS A 119 -5.46 38.58 -9.07
CA LYS A 119 -4.65 39.68 -9.65
C LYS A 119 -3.35 39.18 -10.30
N LEU A 120 -2.90 37.96 -9.99
CA LEU A 120 -1.71 37.35 -10.60
C LEU A 120 -1.99 36.64 -11.93
N LEU A 121 -3.27 36.41 -12.26
CA LEU A 121 -3.71 35.79 -13.52
C LEU A 121 -4.07 36.83 -14.59
N GLU A 122 -4.23 38.09 -14.20
CA GLU A 122 -4.45 39.23 -15.09
C GLU A 122 -3.08 39.73 -15.59
N LYS A 123 -2.73 39.39 -16.84
CA LYS A 123 -1.64 40.02 -17.59
C LYS A 123 -2.22 40.98 -18.61
#